data_AF-A0A815VCP8-F1
#
_entry.id   AF-A0A815VCP8-F1
#
_cell.length_a   1.000
_cell.length_b   1.000
_cell.length_c   1.000
_cell.angle_alpha   90.00
_cell.angle_beta   90.00
_cell.angle_gamma   90.00
#
_symmetry.space_group_name_H-M   'P 1'
#
loop_
_entity.id
_entity.type
_entity.pdbx_description
1 polymer ?
#
loop_
_entity_poly.entity_id
_entity_poly.type
_entity_poly.pdbx_seq_one_letter_code
_entity_poly.pdbx_strand_id
1 'polypeptide(L)'
;MGGINSCLPSSKGTSDRPRRRYVLSKKRHDQPSSNIPINTNNNINNNNNNNNTINLNQVSEDELLLLPGINRQLAQNIVQYRQLNDGFKRVNELLYVNGINHDLFERIRYDLSIESLSPQIKQELININSASHNELYSIPDLTPILIQRIIQRRERKGPFRFIEDLLKVKGIDYVILASIRPYITVDYRQMPSSVSQSSILDPSNNNLYPTLNKPNLNTTSDSLSLASLLLETLPPELQTILLSMTPQRPLSICKDNQTYFRFASWNLQQLTNEKVQNPGVREVVCRIILENNFSLIGIQEIGNKEAIGYIVEELNNPTIPLIKDWPNRQNGKWNYTVSDAAGRMFQGNEYFGFIYDESIGIELKRASLLPFKNYFTRSPYIVIFRIYNKYEFVFVNIHLKARRLDENENERTKDEALSLSILAEAMNDTVEQQHIVIFGDFNMIPSASEFDALIQRNYSYIIQQNTNISMKTPQGSTCVDNIWLSPEAKALSTDKSGVIRDNLTSMWIPAGWTWGGLVSDHCPIWIEFDLS
;
A
#
# COMPACT_ATOMS: atom_id res chain seq x y z
N MET A 1 -60.82 10.72 -36.80
CA MET A 1 -61.32 9.39 -37.24
C MET A 1 -60.26 8.40 -36.80
N GLY A 2 -60.42 7.47 -35.86
CA GLY A 2 -61.57 6.74 -35.31
C GLY A 2 -61.17 5.26 -35.28
N GLY A 3 -61.26 4.59 -34.12
CA GLY A 3 -60.98 3.14 -33.97
C GLY A 3 -60.39 2.77 -32.59
N ILE A 4 -61.17 2.69 -31.49
CA ILE A 4 -61.98 1.53 -31.02
C ILE A 4 -61.06 0.40 -30.49
N ASN A 5 -60.97 0.10 -29.19
CA ASN A 5 -61.96 -0.66 -28.42
C ASN A 5 -61.80 -0.58 -26.89
N SER A 6 -62.95 -0.73 -26.23
CA SER A 6 -63.33 -0.59 -24.82
C SER A 6 -63.15 -1.86 -23.95
N CYS A 7 -63.02 -1.70 -22.62
CA CYS A 7 -64.02 -2.13 -21.61
C CYS A 7 -63.45 -2.25 -20.18
N LEU A 8 -64.19 -1.63 -19.24
CA LEU A 8 -64.19 -1.70 -17.77
C LEU A 8 -64.72 -3.09 -17.27
N PRO A 9 -64.65 -3.49 -15.96
CA PRO A 9 -65.04 -2.65 -14.81
C PRO A 9 -64.32 -2.83 -13.45
N SER A 10 -64.75 -1.93 -12.56
CA SER A 10 -64.41 -1.62 -11.18
C SER A 10 -64.65 -2.70 -10.12
N SER A 11 -63.90 -2.64 -9.02
CA SER A 11 -64.50 -2.63 -7.66
C SER A 11 -63.60 -1.90 -6.65
N LYS A 12 -64.25 -1.21 -5.70
CA LYS A 12 -63.72 -0.27 -4.70
C LYS A 12 -63.17 -1.00 -3.47
N GLY A 13 -62.18 -0.40 -2.81
CA GLY A 13 -61.77 -0.77 -1.44
C GLY A 13 -60.84 0.27 -0.83
N THR A 14 -61.42 1.24 -0.13
CA THR A 14 -60.76 2.33 0.60
C THR A 14 -59.97 1.82 1.82
N SER A 15 -58.76 2.32 2.06
CA SER A 15 -58.40 2.82 3.39
C SER A 15 -57.18 3.75 3.32
N ASP A 16 -57.25 4.73 4.21
CA ASP A 16 -56.64 6.04 4.22
C ASP A 16 -55.49 6.04 5.25
N ARG A 17 -54.35 6.67 4.94
CA ARG A 17 -53.45 7.45 5.83
C ARG A 17 -51.96 7.51 5.40
N PRO A 18 -51.23 8.58 5.80
CA PRO A 18 -50.41 9.34 4.88
C PRO A 18 -48.90 9.28 5.12
N ARG A 19 -48.18 9.72 4.07
CA ARG A 19 -46.74 10.03 4.01
C ARG A 19 -46.29 10.96 5.15
N ARG A 20 -45.21 10.58 5.85
CA ARG A 20 -44.43 11.53 6.68
C ARG A 20 -43.07 11.81 6.07
N ARG A 21 -42.96 13.07 5.64
CA ARG A 21 -41.77 13.86 5.35
C ARG A 21 -41.03 14.09 6.68
N TYR A 22 -39.74 13.79 6.75
CA TYR A 22 -38.91 14.24 7.87
C TYR A 22 -38.31 15.61 7.51
N VAL A 23 -38.65 16.61 8.32
CA VAL A 23 -38.04 17.95 8.34
C VAL A 23 -37.39 18.12 9.72
N LEU A 24 -36.14 18.55 9.71
CA LEU A 24 -35.35 18.91 10.89
C LEU A 24 -36.03 20.03 11.69
N SER A 25 -36.07 19.90 13.01
CA SER A 25 -36.28 21.03 13.91
C SER A 25 -35.35 20.94 15.13
N LYS A 26 -34.57 22.01 15.31
CA LYS A 26 -33.81 22.37 16.52
C LYS A 26 -34.77 22.60 17.68
N LYS A 27 -34.43 22.12 18.89
CA LYS A 27 -34.87 22.75 20.14
C LYS A 27 -33.84 22.57 21.26
N ARG A 28 -33.58 23.70 21.92
CA ARG A 28 -32.80 23.92 23.15
C ARG A 28 -33.66 23.59 24.38
N HIS A 29 -33.02 23.14 25.47
CA HIS A 29 -33.38 23.36 26.88
C HIS A 29 -32.12 23.03 27.70
N ASP A 30 -31.45 24.02 28.28
CA ASP A 30 -31.67 24.67 29.60
C ASP A 30 -31.10 23.86 30.77
N GLN A 31 -30.06 24.42 31.38
CA GLN A 31 -29.41 23.97 32.62
C GLN A 31 -30.23 24.35 33.86
N PRO A 32 -29.89 23.77 35.02
CA PRO A 32 -29.85 24.51 36.26
C PRO A 32 -28.42 24.61 36.81
N SER A 33 -28.07 25.85 37.13
CA SER A 33 -26.89 26.32 37.85
C SER A 33 -26.93 25.97 39.35
N SER A 34 -25.78 25.62 39.93
CA SER A 34 -25.48 25.90 41.34
C SER A 34 -24.03 26.35 41.48
N ASN A 35 -23.85 27.41 42.28
CA ASN A 35 -22.67 28.27 42.36
C ASN A 35 -21.79 27.93 43.60
N ILE A 36 -20.46 27.87 43.37
CA ILE A 36 -19.35 28.48 44.17
C ILE A 36 -18.94 27.75 45.48
N PRO A 37 -17.63 27.63 45.86
CA PRO A 37 -16.55 28.58 45.56
C PRO A 37 -15.24 28.07 44.95
N ILE A 38 -14.65 28.99 44.20
CA ILE A 38 -13.25 29.09 43.80
C ILE A 38 -12.41 29.25 45.06
N ASN A 39 -11.45 28.34 45.27
CA ASN A 39 -10.27 28.63 46.07
C ASN A 39 -9.04 28.44 45.19
N THR A 40 -8.58 29.57 44.65
CA THR A 40 -7.27 29.74 44.01
C THR A 40 -6.16 29.41 45.00
N ASN A 41 -5.35 28.41 44.68
CA ASN A 41 -3.94 28.39 45.05
C ASN A 41 -3.13 27.87 43.88
N ASN A 42 -2.62 28.84 43.11
CA ASN A 42 -1.59 28.64 42.11
C ASN A 42 -0.33 28.11 42.80
N ASN A 43 0.09 26.92 42.42
CA ASN A 43 1.50 26.55 42.41
C ASN A 43 1.81 25.97 41.03
N ILE A 44 2.08 26.87 40.09
CA ILE A 44 2.70 26.54 38.81
C ILE A 44 4.15 26.18 39.13
N ASN A 45 4.43 24.89 39.22
CA ASN A 45 5.77 24.36 39.01
C ASN A 45 5.84 23.84 37.57
N ASN A 46 6.11 24.78 36.66
CA ASN A 46 6.65 24.46 35.35
C ASN A 46 8.04 23.84 35.55
N ASN A 47 8.17 22.55 35.24
CA ASN A 47 9.43 21.91 34.90
C ASN A 47 9.19 20.69 34.00
N ASN A 48 9.55 20.85 32.73
CA ASN A 48 10.23 19.89 31.84
C ASN A 48 9.64 18.48 31.58
N ASN A 49 9.37 18.23 30.28
CA ASN A 49 9.60 16.98 29.53
C ASN A 49 8.87 15.66 29.91
N ASN A 50 8.23 15.08 28.88
CA ASN A 50 8.05 13.64 28.58
C ASN A 50 6.83 12.87 29.11
N ASN A 51 6.17 12.17 28.17
CA ASN A 51 5.33 10.95 28.29
C ASN A 51 4.25 10.95 29.40
N ASN A 52 3.02 11.27 29.01
CA ASN A 52 1.83 11.34 29.86
C ASN A 52 1.24 9.94 30.17
N THR A 53 2.03 9.01 30.73
CA THR A 53 1.55 7.69 31.14
C THR A 53 1.16 7.65 32.63
N ILE A 54 0.04 7.02 32.94
CA ILE A 54 -0.59 6.94 34.25
C ILE A 54 -0.15 5.66 34.96
N ASN A 55 0.44 5.77 36.16
CA ASN A 55 0.93 4.60 36.88
C ASN A 55 -0.23 3.81 37.54
N LEU A 56 -0.46 2.57 37.11
CA LEU A 56 -1.54 1.70 37.62
C LEU A 56 -1.47 1.41 39.12
N ASN A 57 -0.28 1.40 39.69
CA ASN A 57 -0.08 1.15 41.12
C ASN A 57 -0.31 2.39 41.98
N GLN A 58 -0.33 3.58 41.38
CA GLN A 58 -0.44 4.86 42.09
C GLN A 58 -1.71 5.65 41.74
N VAL A 59 -2.34 5.33 40.60
CA VAL A 59 -3.51 6.04 40.08
C VAL A 59 -4.73 5.92 41.00
N SER A 60 -5.45 7.02 41.19
CA SER A 60 -6.72 7.07 41.93
C SER A 60 -7.90 6.57 41.09
N GLU A 61 -9.02 6.23 41.73
CA GLU A 61 -10.26 5.85 41.02
C GLU A 61 -10.72 6.97 40.08
N ASP A 62 -10.62 8.23 40.52
CA ASP A 62 -11.05 9.41 39.74
C ASP A 62 -10.15 9.67 38.53
N GLU A 63 -8.84 9.40 38.64
CA GLU A 63 -7.92 9.50 37.51
C GLU A 63 -8.12 8.37 36.49
N LEU A 64 -8.52 7.17 36.94
CA LEU A 64 -8.89 6.07 36.04
C LEU A 64 -10.12 6.41 35.19
N LEU A 65 -11.05 7.23 35.71
CA LEU A 65 -12.24 7.69 34.95
C LEU A 65 -11.88 8.62 33.77
N LEU A 66 -10.68 9.18 33.76
CA LEU A 66 -10.20 10.02 32.66
C LEU A 66 -9.77 9.20 31.44
N LEU A 67 -9.58 7.88 31.59
CA LEU A 67 -9.20 6.99 30.51
C LEU A 67 -10.38 6.65 29.59
N PRO A 68 -10.18 6.64 28.26
CA PRO A 68 -11.27 6.42 27.31
C PRO A 68 -11.88 5.03 27.47
N GLY A 69 -13.18 4.98 27.81
CA GLY A 69 -13.93 3.73 27.96
C GLY A 69 -13.86 3.10 29.36
N ILE A 70 -13.15 3.72 30.32
CA ILE A 70 -13.23 3.33 31.72
C ILE A 70 -14.41 4.04 32.38
N ASN A 71 -15.36 3.26 32.88
CA ASN A 71 -16.46 3.74 33.70
C ASN A 71 -16.17 3.47 35.18
N ARG A 72 -17.02 4.00 36.07
CA ARG A 72 -16.85 3.86 37.52
C ARG A 72 -16.76 2.42 37.99
N GLN A 73 -17.54 1.51 37.39
CA GLN A 73 -17.49 0.10 37.73
C GLN A 73 -16.14 -0.53 37.36
N LEU A 74 -15.60 -0.19 36.19
CA LEU A 74 -14.29 -0.68 35.73
C LEU A 74 -13.14 -0.10 36.56
N ALA A 75 -13.18 1.19 36.88
CA ALA A 75 -12.20 1.83 37.76
C ALA A 75 -12.14 1.13 39.13
N GLN A 76 -13.31 0.82 39.71
CA GLN A 76 -13.40 0.06 40.96
C GLN A 76 -12.83 -1.35 40.82
N ASN A 77 -13.12 -2.05 39.73
CA ASN A 77 -12.59 -3.39 39.50
C ASN A 77 -11.05 -3.39 39.35
N ILE A 78 -10.47 -2.35 38.73
CA ILE A 78 -9.02 -2.17 38.60
C ILE A 78 -8.39 -1.94 39.98
N VAL A 79 -8.97 -1.06 40.80
CA VAL A 79 -8.48 -0.78 42.17
C VAL A 79 -8.63 -2.02 43.06
N GLN A 80 -9.73 -2.76 42.93
CA GLN A 80 -9.95 -3.99 43.69
C GLN A 80 -8.94 -5.07 43.29
N TYR A 81 -8.68 -5.25 41.99
CA TYR A 81 -7.65 -6.17 41.52
C TYR A 81 -6.27 -5.78 42.04
N ARG A 82 -5.93 -4.49 42.02
CA ARG A 82 -4.68 -3.96 42.59
C ARG A 82 -4.52 -4.32 44.06
N GLN A 83 -5.57 -4.13 44.86
CA GLN A 83 -5.53 -4.40 46.30
C GLN A 83 -5.44 -5.91 46.62
N LEU A 84 -6.06 -6.76 45.81
CA LEU A 84 -6.07 -8.21 46.02
C LEU A 84 -4.75 -8.90 45.59
N ASN A 85 -3.99 -8.29 44.69
CA ASN A 85 -2.80 -8.90 44.08
C ASN A 85 -1.47 -8.20 44.46
N ASP A 86 -1.48 -7.35 45.49
CA ASP A 86 -0.34 -6.52 45.91
C ASP A 86 0.24 -5.64 44.78
N GLY A 87 -0.64 -5.06 43.97
CA GLY A 87 -0.29 -4.24 42.82
C GLY A 87 -0.31 -4.99 41.49
N PHE A 88 -0.23 -4.22 40.41
CA PHE A 88 0.04 -4.70 39.06
C PHE A 88 1.55 -4.87 38.89
N LYS A 89 1.98 -6.05 38.44
CA LYS A 89 3.40 -6.32 38.11
C LYS A 89 3.70 -6.06 36.64
N ARG A 90 2.69 -6.16 35.78
CA ARG A 90 2.75 -5.87 34.32
C ARG A 90 1.42 -5.27 33.86
N VAL A 91 1.46 -4.36 32.87
CA VAL A 91 0.25 -3.65 32.41
C VAL A 91 -0.80 -4.64 31.90
N ASN A 92 -0.36 -5.74 31.28
CA ASN A 92 -1.20 -6.81 30.75
C ASN A 92 -2.05 -7.54 31.80
N GLU A 93 -1.74 -7.41 33.09
CA GLU A 93 -2.57 -7.98 34.16
C GLU A 93 -3.97 -7.33 34.24
N LEU A 94 -4.17 -6.17 33.58
CA LEU A 94 -5.49 -5.57 33.37
C LEU A 94 -6.47 -6.51 32.66
N LEU A 95 -5.99 -7.44 31.83
CA LEU A 95 -6.86 -8.43 31.18
C LEU A 95 -7.49 -9.42 32.17
N TYR A 96 -7.00 -9.50 33.40
CA TYR A 96 -7.59 -10.30 34.47
C TYR A 96 -8.62 -9.51 35.30
N VAL A 97 -8.74 -8.20 35.08
CA VAL A 97 -9.74 -7.37 35.74
C VAL A 97 -11.09 -7.63 35.09
N ASN A 98 -12.07 -8.02 35.92
CA ASN A 98 -13.41 -8.31 35.43
C ASN A 98 -14.01 -7.09 34.71
N GLY A 99 -14.44 -7.27 33.46
CA GLY A 99 -15.01 -6.23 32.61
C GLY A 99 -14.03 -5.51 31.67
N ILE A 100 -12.72 -5.75 31.79
CA ILE A 100 -11.74 -5.30 30.80
C ILE A 100 -11.68 -6.32 29.66
N ASN A 101 -12.17 -5.93 28.49
CA ASN A 101 -12.00 -6.71 27.27
C ASN A 101 -10.73 -6.29 26.52
N HIS A 102 -10.29 -7.12 25.58
CA HIS A 102 -9.07 -6.90 24.80
C HIS A 102 -9.10 -5.55 24.06
N ASP A 103 -10.23 -5.17 23.45
CA ASP A 103 -10.36 -3.91 22.71
C ASP A 103 -10.26 -2.66 23.60
N LEU A 104 -10.71 -2.75 24.85
CA LEU A 104 -10.54 -1.69 25.84
C LEU A 104 -9.09 -1.64 26.33
N PHE A 105 -8.49 -2.79 26.63
CA PHE A 105 -7.09 -2.89 27.03
C PHE A 105 -6.14 -2.28 25.99
N GLU A 106 -6.30 -2.63 24.72
CA GLU A 106 -5.48 -2.11 23.62
C GLU A 106 -5.56 -0.59 23.45
N ARG A 107 -6.71 0.01 23.77
CA ARG A 107 -6.91 1.46 23.70
C ARG A 107 -6.22 2.23 24.82
N ILE A 108 -6.12 1.64 26.01
CA ILE A 108 -5.61 2.34 27.21
C ILE A 108 -4.20 1.91 27.60
N ARG A 109 -3.67 0.78 27.10
CA ARG A 109 -2.39 0.21 27.55
C ARG A 109 -1.18 1.13 27.39
N TYR A 110 -1.21 2.03 26.40
CA TYR A 110 -0.13 2.98 26.14
C TYR A 110 -0.18 4.21 27.03
N ASP A 111 -1.33 4.48 27.64
CA ASP A 111 -1.52 5.55 28.63
C ASP A 111 -1.20 5.05 30.04
N LEU A 112 -0.72 3.81 30.20
CA LEU A 112 -0.58 3.14 31.49
C LEU A 112 0.86 2.66 31.72
N SER A 113 1.35 2.84 32.94
CA SER A 113 2.68 2.41 33.37
C SER A 113 2.64 1.73 34.74
N ILE A 114 3.74 1.07 35.12
CA ILE A 114 3.89 0.42 36.44
C ILE A 114 5.11 0.94 37.21
N GLU A 115 6.07 1.55 36.51
CA GLU A 115 7.30 2.11 37.08
C GLU A 115 7.40 3.63 36.87
N SER A 116 7.96 4.30 37.87
CA SER A 116 8.44 5.68 37.77
C SER A 116 9.78 5.71 37.01
N LEU A 117 9.76 6.26 35.79
CA LEU A 117 10.87 6.74 34.95
C LEU A 117 12.30 6.20 35.29
N SER A 118 12.70 5.10 34.64
CA SER A 118 14.02 4.65 34.08
C SER A 118 15.35 5.18 34.69
N PRO A 119 16.47 4.38 34.77
CA PRO A 119 17.14 3.80 33.58
C PRO A 119 17.91 2.45 33.74
N GLN A 120 18.08 1.77 32.59
CA GLN A 120 19.14 0.81 32.21
C GLN A 120 19.51 -0.33 33.18
N ILE A 121 18.90 -1.51 32.98
CA ILE A 121 19.48 -2.80 33.40
C ILE A 121 19.73 -3.63 32.14
N LYS A 122 20.98 -4.02 31.89
CA LYS A 122 21.33 -5.10 30.95
C LYS A 122 20.63 -6.37 31.45
N GLN A 123 19.50 -6.72 30.87
CA GLN A 123 18.87 -8.01 31.13
C GLN A 123 19.70 -9.10 30.44
N GLU A 124 20.10 -10.10 31.21
CA GLU A 124 20.85 -11.26 30.75
C GLU A 124 19.94 -12.10 29.83
N LEU A 125 20.38 -12.35 28.59
CA LEU A 125 19.56 -13.02 27.57
C LEU A 125 19.24 -14.47 28.00
N ILE A 126 17.95 -14.83 27.94
CA ILE A 126 17.46 -16.14 28.35
C ILE A 126 17.64 -17.15 27.22
N ASN A 127 18.41 -18.21 27.46
CA ASN A 127 18.66 -19.22 26.44
C ASN A 127 17.45 -20.16 26.27
N ILE A 128 16.82 -20.14 25.10
CA ILE A 128 15.58 -20.86 24.83
C ILE A 128 15.76 -22.39 24.86
N ASN A 129 16.98 -22.90 24.66
CA ASN A 129 17.23 -24.34 24.69
C ASN A 129 17.35 -24.88 26.12
N SER A 130 17.85 -24.07 27.06
CA SER A 130 18.10 -24.47 28.44
C SER A 130 17.13 -23.86 29.46
N ALA A 131 16.43 -22.78 29.12
CA ALA A 131 15.57 -22.05 30.05
C ALA A 131 14.45 -22.93 30.63
N SER A 132 14.26 -22.84 31.93
CA SER A 132 13.13 -23.40 32.66
C SER A 132 11.82 -22.69 32.33
N HIS A 133 10.70 -23.28 32.74
CA HIS A 133 9.38 -22.68 32.55
C HIS A 133 9.28 -21.28 33.17
N ASN A 134 9.87 -21.09 34.35
CA ASN A 134 9.83 -19.82 35.09
C ASN A 134 10.73 -18.75 34.46
N GLU A 135 11.88 -19.16 33.90
CA GLU A 135 12.75 -18.24 33.16
C GLU A 135 12.07 -17.76 31.88
N LEU A 136 11.43 -18.66 31.11
CA LEU A 136 10.66 -18.26 29.93
C LEU A 136 9.44 -17.39 30.28
N TYR A 137 8.83 -17.58 31.46
CA TYR A 137 7.73 -16.76 31.95
C TYR A 137 8.15 -15.31 32.27
N SER A 138 9.45 -15.10 32.49
CA SER A 138 10.00 -13.77 32.75
C SER A 138 10.04 -12.89 31.49
N ILE A 139 9.94 -13.48 30.29
CA ILE A 139 9.96 -12.76 29.01
C ILE A 139 8.58 -12.12 28.72
N PRO A 140 8.53 -10.83 28.31
CA PRO A 140 7.29 -10.18 27.88
C PRO A 140 6.56 -10.95 26.76
N ASP A 141 5.23 -10.85 26.67
CA ASP A 141 4.38 -11.47 25.62
C ASP A 141 4.42 -13.00 25.48
N LEU A 142 5.20 -13.73 26.29
CA LEU A 142 5.12 -15.18 26.38
C LEU A 142 4.03 -15.61 27.36
N THR A 143 2.92 -16.11 26.83
CA THR A 143 1.85 -16.74 27.63
C THR A 143 2.26 -18.15 28.10
N PRO A 144 1.69 -18.68 29.20
CA PRO A 144 1.94 -20.06 29.66
C PRO A 144 1.77 -21.11 28.55
N ILE A 145 0.81 -20.89 27.67
CA ILE A 145 0.52 -21.77 26.53
C ILE A 145 1.68 -21.76 25.52
N LEU A 146 2.24 -20.58 25.22
CA LEU A 146 3.39 -20.46 24.30
C LEU A 146 4.64 -21.07 24.91
N ILE A 147 4.89 -20.82 26.19
CA ILE A 147 6.04 -21.38 26.92
C ILE A 147 6.01 -22.90 26.90
N GLN A 148 4.85 -23.50 27.18
CA GLN A 148 4.68 -24.95 27.11
C GLN A 148 4.95 -25.48 25.70
N ARG A 149 4.54 -24.75 24.65
CA ARG A 149 4.79 -25.14 23.25
C ARG A 149 6.26 -25.02 22.86
N ILE A 150 6.98 -24.01 23.34
CA ILE A 150 8.43 -23.86 23.14
C ILE A 150 9.18 -25.05 23.75
N ILE A 151 8.87 -25.38 25.01
CA ILE A 151 9.49 -26.51 25.73
C ILE A 151 9.19 -27.83 25.02
N GLN A 152 7.92 -28.08 24.71
CA GLN A 152 7.49 -29.28 24.02
C GLN A 152 8.12 -29.40 22.62
N ARG A 153 8.36 -28.27 21.94
CA ARG A 153 8.99 -28.24 20.62
C ARG A 153 10.47 -28.63 20.69
N ARG A 154 11.23 -28.04 21.61
CA ARG A 154 12.66 -28.35 21.77
C ARG A 154 12.90 -29.79 22.24
N GLU A 155 12.01 -30.34 23.07
CA GLU A 155 12.07 -31.74 23.52
C GLU A 155 11.76 -32.73 22.39
N ARG A 156 10.74 -32.45 21.55
CA ARG A 156 10.30 -33.37 20.50
C ARG A 156 11.11 -33.32 19.21
N LYS A 157 11.56 -32.12 18.82
CA LYS A 157 12.21 -31.88 17.52
C LYS A 157 13.67 -31.44 17.63
N GLY A 158 14.22 -31.44 18.84
CA GLY A 158 15.58 -31.01 19.13
C GLY A 158 15.70 -29.50 19.37
N PRO A 159 16.89 -29.05 19.84
CA PRO A 159 17.13 -27.66 20.19
C PRO A 159 17.00 -26.71 19.00
N PHE A 160 16.62 -25.48 19.28
CA PHE A 160 16.60 -24.38 18.31
C PHE A 160 18.04 -23.98 17.97
N ARG A 161 18.35 -23.86 16.68
CA ARG A 161 19.67 -23.46 16.19
C ARG A 161 19.75 -21.95 15.96
N PHE A 162 18.61 -21.36 15.60
CA PHE A 162 18.46 -19.92 15.38
C PHE A 162 17.26 -19.40 16.18
N ILE A 163 17.29 -18.12 16.54
CA ILE A 163 16.14 -17.46 17.21
C ILE A 163 14.89 -17.58 16.33
N GLU A 164 15.06 -17.47 15.01
CA GLU A 164 14.01 -17.59 14.00
C GLU A 164 13.35 -18.98 13.97
N ASP A 165 13.99 -20.02 14.53
CA ASP A 165 13.38 -21.35 14.62
C ASP A 165 12.14 -21.36 15.55
N LEU A 166 11.97 -20.34 16.40
CA LEU A 166 10.77 -20.14 17.21
C LEU A 166 9.50 -19.93 16.38
N LEU A 167 9.60 -19.44 15.13
CA LEU A 167 8.45 -19.35 14.21
C LEU A 167 7.85 -20.72 13.88
N LYS A 168 8.61 -21.78 14.12
CA LYS A 168 8.14 -23.16 13.94
C LYS A 168 7.36 -23.67 15.15
N VAL A 169 7.15 -22.84 16.18
CA VAL A 169 6.29 -23.08 17.35
C VAL A 169 4.91 -22.48 17.05
N LYS A 170 3.87 -23.31 17.13
CA LYS A 170 2.50 -22.88 16.83
C LYS A 170 2.07 -21.75 17.78
N GLY A 171 1.68 -20.60 17.21
CA GLY A 171 1.23 -19.41 17.96
C GLY A 171 2.33 -18.43 18.34
N ILE A 172 3.58 -18.67 17.90
CA ILE A 172 4.61 -17.64 17.88
C ILE A 172 4.68 -17.11 16.45
N ASP A 173 4.22 -15.89 16.25
CA ASP A 173 4.33 -15.16 15.00
C ASP A 173 5.52 -14.18 15.06
N TYR A 174 5.71 -13.39 14.01
CA TYR A 174 6.80 -12.41 13.97
C TYR A 174 6.61 -11.27 14.97
N VAL A 175 5.38 -10.96 15.38
CA VAL A 175 5.08 -9.89 16.35
C VAL A 175 5.55 -10.33 17.73
N ILE A 176 5.14 -11.54 18.14
CA ILE A 176 5.60 -12.15 19.39
C ILE A 176 7.10 -12.40 19.31
N LEU A 177 7.63 -12.90 18.19
CA LEU A 177 9.07 -13.14 18.04
C LEU A 177 9.87 -11.83 18.19
N ALA A 178 9.42 -10.74 17.57
CA ALA A 178 10.08 -9.45 17.65
C ALA A 178 10.05 -8.88 19.06
N SER A 179 8.93 -9.02 19.79
CA SER A 179 8.82 -8.53 21.16
C SER A 179 9.68 -9.34 22.14
N ILE A 180 9.84 -10.65 21.91
CA ILE A 180 10.67 -11.51 22.77
C ILE A 180 12.15 -11.51 22.38
N ARG A 181 12.50 -11.15 21.13
CA ARG A 181 13.87 -11.18 20.56
C ARG A 181 14.93 -10.51 21.44
N PRO A 182 14.69 -9.34 22.06
CA PRO A 182 15.67 -8.68 22.90
C PRO A 182 16.00 -9.42 24.21
N TYR A 183 15.21 -10.44 24.57
CA TYR A 183 15.28 -11.13 25.86
C TYR A 183 15.79 -12.57 25.73
N ILE A 184 16.06 -13.05 24.51
CA ILE A 184 16.31 -14.48 24.24
C ILE A 184 17.62 -14.73 23.49
N THR A 185 18.18 -15.92 23.68
CA THR A 185 19.35 -16.43 22.94
C THR A 185 19.24 -17.93 22.66
N VAL A 186 20.15 -18.46 21.84
CA VAL A 186 20.32 -19.90 21.55
C VAL A 186 21.78 -20.28 21.68
N ASP A 187 22.08 -21.57 21.91
CA ASP A 187 23.45 -22.05 22.07
C ASP A 187 24.28 -21.80 20.81
N TYR A 188 25.25 -20.89 20.90
CA TYR A 188 26.19 -20.60 19.82
C TYR A 188 27.01 -21.87 19.52
N ARG A 189 26.73 -22.56 18.41
CA ARG A 189 27.74 -23.40 17.75
C ARG A 189 28.18 -22.70 16.48
N GLN A 190 29.49 -22.49 16.38
CA GLN A 190 30.19 -21.87 15.25
C GLN A 190 29.58 -22.28 13.91
N MET A 191 29.42 -21.28 13.02
CA MET A 191 29.17 -21.56 11.61
C MET A 191 30.25 -22.54 11.10
N PRO A 192 29.88 -23.64 10.40
CA PRO A 192 30.88 -24.42 9.72
C PRO A 192 31.55 -23.54 8.66
N SER A 193 32.88 -23.40 8.75
CA SER A 193 33.75 -22.64 7.84
C SER A 193 33.82 -23.20 6.40
N SER A 194 32.75 -23.81 5.91
CA SER A 194 32.65 -24.44 4.59
C SER A 194 31.32 -24.15 3.89
N VAL A 195 30.82 -22.92 4.03
CA VAL A 195 29.85 -22.38 3.07
C VAL A 195 30.59 -21.38 2.20
N SER A 196 31.24 -21.92 1.16
CA SER A 196 31.69 -21.14 0.03
C SER A 196 30.48 -20.44 -0.58
N GLN A 197 30.65 -19.18 -0.97
CA GLN A 197 29.67 -18.27 -1.57
C GLN A 197 29.05 -18.78 -2.91
N SER A 198 29.30 -20.03 -3.29
CA SER A 198 28.97 -20.64 -4.57
C SER A 198 27.75 -21.57 -4.55
N SER A 199 27.13 -21.85 -3.40
CA SER A 199 25.92 -22.72 -3.33
C SER A 199 24.59 -21.96 -3.29
N ILE A 200 24.59 -20.63 -3.46
CA ILE A 200 23.37 -19.81 -3.59
C ILE A 200 22.80 -19.87 -5.03
N LEU A 201 23.46 -20.57 -5.95
CA LEU A 201 23.05 -20.70 -7.35
C LEU A 201 22.62 -22.14 -7.69
N ASP A 202 21.48 -22.60 -7.17
CA ASP A 202 20.73 -23.68 -7.83
C ASP A 202 19.22 -23.57 -7.50
N PRO A 203 18.37 -23.15 -8.46
CA PRO A 203 16.93 -22.97 -8.23
C PRO A 203 16.10 -24.26 -8.36
N SER A 204 16.73 -25.45 -8.39
CA SER A 204 16.05 -26.69 -8.81
C SER A 204 15.44 -27.56 -7.69
N ASN A 205 15.54 -27.19 -6.41
CA ASN A 205 15.09 -28.09 -5.32
C ASN A 205 14.04 -27.47 -4.38
N ASN A 206 12.89 -27.09 -4.94
CA ASN A 206 11.68 -26.75 -4.18
C ASN A 206 10.82 -27.99 -3.97
N ASN A 207 11.02 -28.69 -2.86
CA ASN A 207 10.01 -29.59 -2.29
C ASN A 207 10.33 -29.80 -0.81
N LEU A 208 9.95 -28.86 0.06
CA LEU A 208 9.60 -29.14 1.46
C LEU A 208 9.02 -27.89 2.17
N TYR A 209 7.79 -27.48 1.80
CA TYR A 209 6.96 -26.67 2.70
C TYR A 209 5.54 -27.23 2.73
N PRO A 210 4.98 -27.57 3.91
CA PRO A 210 3.59 -27.98 4.00
C PRO A 210 2.69 -26.77 3.77
N THR A 211 1.75 -26.92 2.84
CA THR A 211 0.67 -25.98 2.59
C THR A 211 -0.27 -25.92 3.80
N LEU A 212 -0.48 -24.73 4.35
CA LEU A 212 -1.54 -24.45 5.32
C LEU A 212 -2.63 -23.63 4.63
N ASN A 213 -3.85 -24.18 4.66
CA ASN A 213 -5.05 -23.61 4.05
C ASN A 213 -5.37 -22.22 4.61
N LYS A 214 -5.63 -21.28 3.71
CA LYS A 214 -6.06 -19.90 3.97
C LYS A 214 -7.55 -19.83 4.34
N PRO A 215 -7.96 -18.83 5.14
CA PRO A 215 -9.12 -18.02 4.82
C PRO A 215 -8.69 -16.73 4.07
N ASN A 216 -9.54 -16.29 3.14
CA ASN A 216 -9.40 -15.05 2.37
C ASN A 216 -9.53 -13.82 3.27
N LEU A 217 -8.52 -12.94 3.26
CA LEU A 217 -8.70 -11.52 3.56
C LEU A 217 -7.91 -10.69 2.53
N ASN A 218 -8.67 -9.92 1.75
CA ASN A 218 -8.18 -8.90 0.82
C ASN A 218 -8.27 -7.52 1.51
N THR A 219 -7.35 -7.22 2.42
CA THR A 219 -7.18 -5.86 2.97
C THR A 219 -5.70 -5.51 2.96
N THR A 220 -5.24 -4.89 1.88
CA THR A 220 -3.85 -4.43 1.72
C THR A 220 -3.54 -3.18 2.56
N SER A 221 -4.53 -2.32 2.83
CA SER A 221 -4.38 -1.12 3.66
C SER A 221 -3.85 -1.45 5.06
N ASP A 222 -4.54 -2.33 5.79
CA ASP A 222 -4.22 -2.58 7.21
C ASP A 222 -2.82 -3.18 7.40
N SER A 223 -2.32 -3.93 6.42
CA SER A 223 -0.96 -4.47 6.42
C SER A 223 0.13 -3.43 6.14
N LEU A 224 -0.17 -2.37 5.38
CA LEU A 224 0.77 -1.29 5.07
C LEU A 224 0.92 -0.34 6.27
N SER A 225 -0.16 -0.05 6.99
CA SER A 225 -0.13 0.67 8.27
C SER A 225 0.72 -0.08 9.31
N LEU A 226 0.51 -1.40 9.46
CA LEU A 226 1.29 -2.21 10.40
C LEU A 226 2.77 -2.31 10.00
N ALA A 227 3.05 -2.43 8.71
CA ALA A 227 4.41 -2.42 8.18
C ALA A 227 5.11 -1.08 8.43
N SER A 228 4.39 0.03 8.28
CA SER A 228 4.90 1.38 8.53
C SER A 228 5.14 1.62 10.03
N LEU A 229 4.28 1.09 10.90
CA LEU A 229 4.45 1.16 12.35
C LEU A 229 5.65 0.30 12.82
N LEU A 230 5.81 -0.92 12.29
CA LEU A 230 6.97 -1.77 12.57
C LEU A 230 8.28 -1.13 12.07
N LEU A 231 8.22 -0.43 10.94
CA LEU A 231 9.33 0.32 10.38
C LEU A 231 9.81 1.46 11.29
N GLU A 232 8.90 2.25 11.87
CA GLU A 232 9.27 3.33 12.81
C GLU A 232 10.01 2.80 14.06
N THR A 233 9.76 1.54 14.43
CA THR A 233 10.39 0.91 15.60
C THR A 233 11.77 0.29 15.32
N LEU A 234 12.17 0.17 14.05
CA LEU A 234 13.47 -0.41 13.70
C LEU A 234 14.61 0.62 13.85
N PRO A 235 15.79 0.20 14.37
CA PRO A 235 16.98 1.05 14.37
C PRO A 235 17.34 1.56 12.97
N PRO A 236 17.73 2.84 12.80
CA PRO A 236 18.08 3.42 11.50
C PRO A 236 19.13 2.65 10.71
N GLU A 237 20.07 1.97 11.39
CA GLU A 237 21.09 1.15 10.72
C GLU A 237 20.47 -0.09 10.03
N LEU A 238 19.51 -0.74 10.68
CA LEU A 238 18.80 -1.88 10.09
C LEU A 238 17.84 -1.45 8.99
N GLN A 239 17.24 -0.25 9.13
CA GLN A 239 16.45 0.34 8.06
C GLN A 239 17.30 0.54 6.79
N THR A 240 18.49 1.11 6.96
CA THR A 240 19.44 1.36 5.87
C THR A 240 19.89 0.06 5.20
N ILE A 241 20.23 -0.97 6.00
CA ILE A 241 20.68 -2.26 5.47
C ILE A 241 19.58 -2.90 4.63
N LEU A 242 18.35 -3.01 5.14
CA LEU A 242 17.27 -3.66 4.40
C LEU A 242 16.87 -2.87 3.14
N LEU A 243 16.90 -1.53 3.17
CA LEU A 243 16.68 -0.69 1.98
C LEU A 243 17.83 -0.82 0.96
N SER A 244 19.01 -1.28 1.39
CA SER A 244 20.17 -1.52 0.51
C SER A 244 20.24 -2.93 -0.09
N MET A 245 19.36 -3.84 0.34
CA MET A 245 19.38 -5.25 -0.07
C MET A 245 18.42 -5.53 -1.24
N THR A 246 18.76 -5.11 -2.46
CA THR A 246 18.23 -5.60 -3.77
C THR A 246 19.25 -5.31 -4.91
N PRO A 247 19.19 -5.97 -6.09
CA PRO A 247 20.36 -6.48 -6.82
C PRO A 247 21.11 -5.46 -7.71
N GLN A 248 22.22 -5.91 -8.30
CA GLN A 248 23.21 -5.14 -9.08
C GLN A 248 22.60 -4.01 -9.93
N ARG A 249 23.04 -2.78 -9.66
CA ARG A 249 22.74 -1.60 -10.48
C ARG A 249 23.11 -1.87 -11.94
N PRO A 250 22.22 -1.60 -12.92
CA PRO A 250 22.61 -1.58 -14.32
C PRO A 250 23.77 -0.59 -14.51
N LEU A 251 24.74 -0.94 -15.35
CA LEU A 251 25.84 -0.04 -15.70
C LEU A 251 25.27 1.29 -16.20
N SER A 252 25.61 2.37 -15.52
CA SER A 252 25.16 3.72 -15.90
C SER A 252 25.72 4.05 -17.28
N ILE A 253 24.85 4.18 -18.27
CA ILE A 253 25.21 4.65 -19.60
C ILE A 253 25.35 6.18 -19.52
N CYS A 254 26.50 6.72 -19.92
CA CYS A 254 26.69 8.16 -20.05
C CYS A 254 25.63 8.75 -20.98
N LYS A 255 24.95 9.81 -20.53
CA LYS A 255 24.00 10.59 -21.34
C LYS A 255 24.78 11.54 -22.25
N ASP A 256 25.39 11.03 -23.31
CA ASP A 256 25.89 11.88 -24.39
C ASP A 256 24.80 12.05 -25.46
N ASN A 257 24.40 13.30 -25.74
CA ASN A 257 23.43 13.72 -26.77
C ASN A 257 22.21 12.78 -26.93
N GLN A 258 21.41 12.61 -25.86
CA GLN A 258 20.17 11.83 -25.95
C GLN A 258 19.17 12.51 -26.90
N THR A 259 19.08 12.01 -28.12
CA THR A 259 18.00 12.31 -29.07
C THR A 259 16.76 11.44 -28.84
N TYR A 260 16.85 10.46 -27.93
CA TYR A 260 15.76 9.55 -27.61
C TYR A 260 15.17 9.84 -26.23
N PHE A 261 13.92 9.45 -26.01
CA PHE A 261 13.28 9.44 -24.70
C PHE A 261 12.52 8.13 -24.50
N ARG A 262 12.37 7.70 -23.25
CA ARG A 262 11.60 6.50 -22.91
C ARG A 262 10.30 6.86 -22.22
N PHE A 263 9.23 6.31 -22.75
CA PHE A 263 7.89 6.38 -22.17
C PHE A 263 7.54 5.06 -21.49
N ALA A 264 6.95 5.12 -20.29
CA ALA A 264 6.42 3.97 -19.59
C ALA A 264 4.96 4.16 -19.18
N SER A 265 4.21 3.07 -19.12
CA SER A 265 2.89 3.01 -18.47
C SER A 265 2.96 2.05 -17.29
N TRP A 266 2.34 2.43 -16.16
CA TRP A 266 2.31 1.56 -14.99
C TRP A 266 1.03 1.76 -14.16
N ASN A 267 0.22 0.71 -14.07
CA ASN A 267 -0.84 0.63 -13.07
C ASN A 267 -0.21 0.34 -11.70
N LEU A 268 -0.31 1.29 -10.77
CA LEU A 268 0.29 1.19 -9.45
C LEU A 268 -0.67 0.61 -8.40
N GLN A 269 -1.82 0.05 -8.79
CA GLN A 269 -2.75 -0.68 -7.92
C GLN A 269 -3.12 0.09 -6.64
N GLN A 270 -4.08 1.01 -6.74
CA GLN A 270 -4.50 1.90 -5.66
C GLN A 270 -3.33 2.65 -5.00
N LEU A 271 -2.71 3.58 -5.73
CA LEU A 271 -1.69 4.47 -5.19
C LEU A 271 -2.32 5.48 -4.22
N THR A 272 -2.44 5.10 -2.96
CA THR A 272 -2.94 5.93 -1.86
C THR A 272 -1.80 6.63 -1.11
N ASN A 273 -2.16 7.61 -0.28
CA ASN A 273 -1.18 8.28 0.60
C ASN A 273 -0.52 7.29 1.56
N GLU A 274 -1.27 6.33 2.10
CA GLU A 274 -0.73 5.26 2.96
C GLU A 274 0.28 4.38 2.20
N LYS A 275 -0.06 3.97 0.97
CA LYS A 275 0.81 3.12 0.16
C LYS A 275 2.14 3.81 -0.15
N VAL A 276 2.11 5.08 -0.52
CA VAL A 276 3.33 5.83 -0.87
C VAL A 276 4.13 6.27 0.35
N GLN A 277 3.55 6.28 1.56
CA GLN A 277 4.30 6.54 2.80
C GLN A 277 5.29 5.42 3.13
N ASN A 278 5.05 4.20 2.65
CA ASN A 278 6.01 3.11 2.76
C ASN A 278 7.27 3.42 1.92
N PRO A 279 8.49 3.48 2.53
CA PRO A 279 9.71 3.80 1.81
C PRO A 279 10.10 2.72 0.80
N GLY A 280 9.75 1.44 1.02
CA GLY A 280 9.95 0.38 0.05
C GLY A 280 9.19 0.58 -1.25
N VAL A 281 7.97 1.12 -1.17
CA VAL A 281 7.19 1.48 -2.36
C VAL A 281 7.88 2.61 -3.11
N ARG A 282 8.27 3.69 -2.42
CA ARG A 282 8.98 4.81 -3.06
C ARG A 282 10.32 4.36 -3.67
N GLU A 283 11.07 3.53 -2.96
CA GLU A 283 12.34 2.96 -3.41
C GLU A 283 12.15 2.22 -4.73
N VAL A 284 11.25 1.23 -4.77
CA VAL A 284 11.02 0.43 -5.97
C VAL A 284 10.57 1.31 -7.13
N VAL A 285 9.60 2.20 -6.91
CA VAL A 285 9.10 3.06 -7.99
C VAL A 285 10.20 3.98 -8.54
N CYS A 286 10.93 4.69 -7.67
CA CYS A 286 12.00 5.58 -8.08
C CYS A 286 13.14 4.81 -8.76
N ARG A 287 13.51 3.65 -8.22
CA ARG A 287 14.57 2.82 -8.76
C ARG A 287 14.22 2.29 -10.15
N ILE A 288 12.98 1.83 -10.38
CA ILE A 288 12.52 1.41 -11.70
C ILE A 288 12.58 2.56 -12.72
N ILE A 289 12.17 3.77 -12.32
CA ILE A 289 12.25 4.96 -13.18
C ILE A 289 13.71 5.24 -13.59
N LEU A 290 14.61 5.23 -12.61
CA LEU A 290 16.02 5.59 -12.80
C LEU A 290 16.81 4.49 -13.52
N GLU A 291 16.64 3.22 -13.15
CA GLU A 291 17.33 2.07 -13.76
C GLU A 291 17.01 1.90 -15.25
N ASN A 292 15.78 2.24 -15.64
CA ASN A 292 15.32 2.06 -17.01
C ASN A 292 15.42 3.35 -17.85
N ASN A 293 15.98 4.42 -17.28
CA ASN A 293 16.08 5.75 -17.92
C ASN A 293 14.73 6.22 -18.48
N PHE A 294 13.64 6.01 -17.74
CA PHE A 294 12.34 6.55 -18.13
C PHE A 294 12.37 8.07 -18.03
N SER A 295 11.69 8.74 -18.95
CA SER A 295 11.64 10.21 -19.01
C SER A 295 10.22 10.73 -18.82
N LEU A 296 9.24 9.91 -19.16
CA LEU A 296 7.82 10.17 -19.02
C LEU A 296 7.12 8.87 -18.62
N ILE A 297 6.31 8.92 -17.58
CA ILE A 297 5.60 7.77 -17.04
C ILE A 297 4.13 8.13 -16.89
N GLY A 298 3.24 7.37 -17.52
CA GLY A 298 1.81 7.44 -17.29
C GLY A 298 1.38 6.44 -16.21
N ILE A 299 0.60 6.89 -15.23
CA ILE A 299 0.21 6.11 -14.05
C ILE A 299 -1.31 5.94 -14.02
N GLN A 300 -1.76 4.71 -13.74
CA GLN A 300 -3.16 4.35 -13.51
C GLN A 300 -3.41 4.01 -12.02
N GLU A 301 -4.69 3.99 -11.63
CA GLU A 301 -5.18 3.67 -10.30
C GLU A 301 -4.61 4.52 -9.16
N ILE A 302 -4.57 5.84 -9.34
CA ILE A 302 -4.22 6.74 -8.24
C ILE A 302 -5.45 6.91 -7.36
N GLY A 303 -5.30 6.63 -6.06
CA GLY A 303 -6.38 6.77 -5.07
C GLY A 303 -6.41 8.16 -4.41
N ASN A 304 -5.26 8.80 -4.24
CA ASN A 304 -5.11 10.15 -3.69
C ASN A 304 -4.26 11.01 -4.60
N LYS A 305 -4.71 12.24 -4.91
CA LYS A 305 -4.01 13.14 -5.85
C LYS A 305 -2.60 13.48 -5.38
N GLU A 306 -2.40 13.54 -4.06
CA GLU A 306 -1.14 13.92 -3.43
C GLU A 306 -0.08 12.81 -3.49
N ALA A 307 -0.49 11.56 -3.75
CA ALA A 307 0.40 10.41 -3.64
C ALA A 307 1.59 10.46 -4.61
N ILE A 308 1.37 10.91 -5.85
CA ILE A 308 2.46 11.10 -6.83
C ILE A 308 3.48 12.15 -6.36
N GLY A 309 3.02 13.17 -5.65
CA GLY A 309 3.89 14.22 -5.11
C GLY A 309 5.01 13.65 -4.24
N TYR A 310 4.73 12.61 -3.45
CA TYR A 310 5.75 11.94 -2.63
C TYR A 310 6.81 11.19 -3.45
N ILE A 311 6.43 10.61 -4.60
CA ILE A 311 7.38 9.95 -5.51
C ILE A 311 8.27 10.99 -6.19
N VAL A 312 7.67 12.08 -6.68
CA VAL A 312 8.42 13.17 -7.32
C VAL A 312 9.34 13.88 -6.33
N GLU A 313 8.88 14.07 -5.09
CA GLU A 313 9.72 14.62 -4.02
C GLU A 313 10.92 13.72 -3.74
N GLU A 314 10.73 12.40 -3.69
CA GLU A 314 11.85 11.46 -3.52
C GLU A 314 12.81 11.45 -4.73
N LEU A 315 12.30 11.61 -5.96
CA LEU A 315 13.16 11.73 -7.16
C LEU A 315 14.00 13.02 -7.14
N ASN A 316 13.40 14.13 -6.73
CA ASN A 316 14.07 15.44 -6.68
C ASN A 316 14.95 15.60 -5.43
N ASN A 317 14.51 15.12 -4.28
CA ASN A 317 15.10 15.26 -2.94
C ASN A 317 15.07 13.91 -2.16
N PRO A 318 15.85 12.90 -2.60
CA PRO A 318 15.81 11.56 -2.06
C PRO A 318 16.33 11.52 -0.64
N THR A 319 15.57 10.77 0.14
CA THR A 319 15.86 10.39 1.51
C THR A 319 16.33 8.93 1.58
N ILE A 320 15.94 8.11 0.61
CA ILE A 320 16.21 6.68 0.54
C ILE A 320 17.63 6.44 0.02
N PRO A 321 18.47 5.64 0.71
CA PRO A 321 19.88 5.45 0.37
C PRO A 321 20.15 5.07 -1.09
N LEU A 322 19.41 4.11 -1.65
CA LEU A 322 19.62 3.66 -3.03
C LEU A 322 19.30 4.71 -4.09
N ILE A 323 18.38 5.62 -3.80
CA ILE A 323 18.01 6.72 -4.69
C ILE A 323 18.97 7.90 -4.50
N LYS A 324 19.36 8.15 -3.24
CA LYS A 324 20.32 9.19 -2.87
C LYS A 324 21.69 8.98 -3.52
N ASP A 325 22.15 7.73 -3.56
CA ASP A 325 23.44 7.33 -4.13
C ASP A 325 23.37 7.07 -5.65
N TRP A 326 22.29 7.49 -6.32
CA TRP A 326 22.13 7.31 -7.75
C TRP A 326 23.08 8.24 -8.55
N PRO A 327 23.87 7.71 -9.52
CA PRO A 327 24.83 8.51 -10.27
C PRO A 327 24.15 9.50 -11.22
N ASN A 328 24.82 10.62 -11.53
CA ASN A 328 24.36 11.66 -12.47
C ASN A 328 22.99 12.29 -12.12
N ARG A 329 22.59 12.24 -10.85
CA ARG A 329 21.30 12.74 -10.36
C ARG A 329 21.10 14.25 -10.51
N GLN A 330 22.17 15.05 -10.47
CA GLN A 330 22.11 16.51 -10.56
C GLN A 330 21.49 17.03 -11.86
N ASN A 331 21.26 16.15 -12.85
CA ASN A 331 20.74 16.53 -14.14
C ASN A 331 19.21 16.45 -14.23
N GLY A 332 18.52 15.69 -13.37
CA GLY A 332 17.06 15.48 -13.48
C GLY A 332 16.24 16.57 -12.77
N LYS A 333 15.13 17.00 -13.38
CA LYS A 333 14.15 17.90 -12.78
C LYS A 333 12.76 17.33 -12.97
N TRP A 334 12.28 16.57 -11.99
CA TRP A 334 11.04 15.82 -12.09
C TRP A 334 9.83 16.66 -11.71
N ASN A 335 8.76 16.54 -12.48
CA ASN A 335 7.47 17.16 -12.23
C ASN A 335 6.35 16.14 -12.49
N TYR A 336 5.12 16.50 -12.12
CA TYR A 336 3.96 15.63 -12.30
C TYR A 336 2.70 16.42 -12.67
N THR A 337 1.71 15.69 -13.15
CA THR A 337 0.34 16.18 -13.29
C THR A 337 -0.65 15.07 -12.93
N VAL A 338 -1.77 15.43 -12.31
CA VAL A 338 -2.83 14.50 -11.89
C VAL A 338 -4.16 15.02 -12.40
N SER A 339 -5.00 14.12 -12.90
CA SER A 339 -6.33 14.45 -13.38
C SER A 339 -7.27 14.86 -12.24
N ASP A 340 -8.43 15.40 -12.61
CA ASP A 340 -9.60 15.34 -11.72
C ASP A 340 -10.09 13.89 -11.55
N ALA A 341 -11.10 13.70 -10.69
CA ALA A 341 -11.65 12.36 -10.45
C ALA A 341 -12.19 11.77 -11.76
N ALA A 342 -11.50 10.77 -12.30
CA ALA A 342 -11.80 10.16 -13.58
C ALA A 342 -13.01 9.22 -13.49
N GLY A 343 -13.17 8.54 -12.35
CA GLY A 343 -14.25 7.62 -12.06
C GLY A 343 -14.31 7.22 -10.59
N ARG A 344 -15.21 6.29 -10.24
CA ARG A 344 -15.30 5.70 -8.90
C ARG A 344 -14.57 4.35 -8.87
N MET A 345 -13.90 4.08 -7.75
CA MET A 345 -13.35 2.77 -7.38
C MET A 345 -14.12 2.20 -6.17
N PHE A 346 -13.81 0.96 -5.76
CA PHE A 346 -14.51 0.24 -4.67
C PHE A 346 -14.52 1.02 -3.34
N GLN A 347 -13.53 1.88 -3.08
CA GLN A 347 -13.37 2.63 -1.83
C GLN A 347 -13.04 4.12 -2.04
N GLY A 348 -13.38 4.72 -3.18
CA GLY A 348 -13.04 6.12 -3.43
C GLY A 348 -13.19 6.58 -4.87
N ASN A 349 -12.48 7.66 -5.20
CA ASN A 349 -12.31 8.12 -6.57
C ASN A 349 -11.00 7.58 -7.13
N GLU A 350 -10.97 7.45 -8.45
CA GLU A 350 -9.75 7.11 -9.18
C GLU A 350 -9.28 8.30 -10.01
N TYR A 351 -7.96 8.48 -10.04
CA TYR A 351 -7.28 9.52 -10.79
C TYR A 351 -6.23 8.89 -11.71
N PHE A 352 -5.89 9.64 -12.76
CA PHE A 352 -4.78 9.35 -13.65
C PHE A 352 -3.67 10.36 -13.44
N GLY A 353 -2.43 9.97 -13.72
CA GLY A 353 -1.29 10.86 -13.49
C GLY A 353 -0.15 10.63 -14.45
N PHE A 354 0.75 11.60 -14.49
CA PHE A 354 2.02 11.50 -15.19
C PHE A 354 3.15 11.99 -14.31
N ILE A 355 4.30 11.34 -14.41
CA ILE A 355 5.60 11.80 -13.88
C ILE A 355 6.51 12.05 -15.09
N TYR A 356 7.22 13.17 -15.12
CA TYR A 356 8.06 13.55 -16.25
C TYR A 356 9.29 14.35 -15.85
N ASP A 357 10.36 14.21 -16.61
CA ASP A 357 11.63 14.92 -16.42
C ASP A 357 11.69 16.17 -17.32
N GLU A 358 11.51 17.35 -16.74
CA GLU A 358 11.58 18.63 -17.46
C GLU A 358 13.01 18.97 -17.91
N SER A 359 14.04 18.39 -17.27
CA SER A 359 15.43 18.73 -17.56
C SER A 359 15.86 18.35 -18.98
N ILE A 360 15.20 17.35 -19.56
CA ILE A 360 15.45 16.90 -20.93
C ILE A 360 14.53 17.59 -21.95
N GLY A 361 13.80 18.65 -21.56
CA GLY A 361 12.95 19.39 -22.49
C GLY A 361 11.60 18.75 -22.77
N ILE A 362 11.05 17.99 -21.81
CA ILE A 362 9.64 17.61 -21.79
C ILE A 362 8.85 18.74 -21.12
N GLU A 363 7.91 19.33 -21.86
CA GLU A 363 7.08 20.44 -21.40
C GLU A 363 5.59 20.04 -21.47
N LEU A 364 4.87 20.15 -20.35
CA LEU A 364 3.43 19.95 -20.30
C LEU A 364 2.71 21.15 -20.94
N LYS A 365 1.96 20.91 -22.03
CA LYS A 365 1.15 21.95 -22.71
C LYS A 365 -0.29 21.98 -22.25
N ARG A 366 -0.91 20.80 -22.14
CA ARG A 366 -2.33 20.66 -21.78
C ARG A 366 -2.56 19.35 -21.07
N ALA A 367 -3.46 19.35 -20.10
CA ALA A 367 -3.96 18.16 -19.44
C ALA A 367 -5.45 18.32 -19.16
N SER A 368 -6.27 17.32 -19.49
CA SER A 368 -7.71 17.35 -19.19
C SER A 368 -8.33 15.96 -19.25
N LEU A 369 -9.40 15.74 -18.50
CA LEU A 369 -10.26 14.57 -18.72
C LEU A 369 -11.16 14.81 -19.94
N LEU A 370 -11.33 13.78 -20.76
CA LEU A 370 -12.26 13.85 -21.88
C LEU A 370 -13.71 13.65 -21.39
N PRO A 371 -14.70 14.39 -21.93
CA PRO A 371 -16.07 14.42 -21.43
C PRO A 371 -16.91 13.19 -21.83
N PHE A 372 -16.34 11.98 -21.80
CA PHE A 372 -16.99 10.74 -22.23
C PHE A 372 -17.64 9.95 -21.09
N LYS A 373 -18.32 10.62 -20.16
CA LYS A 373 -18.93 9.98 -18.97
C LYS A 373 -19.98 8.90 -19.28
N ASN A 374 -20.58 8.93 -20.49
CA ASN A 374 -21.56 7.94 -20.92
C ASN A 374 -20.93 6.71 -21.58
N TYR A 375 -19.66 6.80 -21.99
CA TYR A 375 -18.97 5.75 -22.73
C TYR A 375 -17.93 5.03 -21.89
N PHE A 376 -17.32 5.72 -20.92
CA PHE A 376 -16.32 5.14 -20.03
C PHE A 376 -16.71 5.32 -18.57
N THR A 377 -16.57 4.26 -17.77
CA THR A 377 -16.70 4.33 -16.30
C THR A 377 -15.63 5.25 -15.71
N ARG A 378 -14.44 5.27 -16.31
CA ARG A 378 -13.35 6.20 -16.00
C ARG A 378 -13.06 7.03 -17.24
N SER A 379 -13.34 8.33 -17.19
CA SER A 379 -13.10 9.22 -18.33
C SER A 379 -11.60 9.23 -18.70
N PRO A 380 -11.23 9.00 -19.97
CA PRO A 380 -9.82 9.00 -20.38
C PRO A 380 -9.13 10.33 -20.07
N TYR A 381 -7.87 10.26 -19.66
CA TYR A 381 -7.07 11.44 -19.36
C TYR A 381 -6.12 11.75 -20.52
N ILE A 382 -6.36 12.87 -21.18
CA ILE A 382 -5.54 13.33 -22.30
C ILE A 382 -4.51 14.36 -21.81
N VAL A 383 -3.26 14.15 -22.19
CA VAL A 383 -2.15 15.05 -21.85
C VAL A 383 -1.30 15.29 -23.10
N ILE A 384 -1.04 16.56 -23.40
CA ILE A 384 -0.22 16.99 -24.52
C ILE A 384 1.12 17.44 -23.96
N PHE A 385 2.19 16.76 -24.39
CA PHE A 385 3.56 17.13 -24.07
C PHE A 385 4.26 17.62 -25.33
N ARG A 386 5.02 18.71 -25.20
CA ARG A 386 6.03 19.10 -26.17
C ARG A 386 7.37 18.52 -25.73
N ILE A 387 8.01 17.74 -26.59
CA ILE A 387 9.25 17.01 -26.30
C ILE A 387 10.38 17.57 -27.18
N TYR A 388 11.52 17.87 -26.55
CA TYR A 388 12.70 18.50 -27.15
C TYR A 388 12.38 19.77 -27.97
N ASN A 389 11.37 20.53 -27.57
CA ASN A 389 10.86 21.72 -28.27
C ASN A 389 10.49 21.51 -29.76
N LYS A 390 10.40 20.26 -30.22
CA LYS A 390 10.25 19.91 -31.64
C LYS A 390 8.97 19.13 -31.91
N TYR A 391 8.65 18.15 -31.08
CA TYR A 391 7.54 17.24 -31.30
C TYR A 391 6.44 17.44 -30.26
N GLU A 392 5.19 17.42 -30.71
CA GLU A 392 4.03 17.36 -29.83
C GLU A 392 3.46 15.94 -29.83
N PHE A 393 3.38 15.35 -28.64
CA PHE A 393 2.82 14.03 -28.40
C PHE A 393 1.54 14.16 -27.60
N VAL A 394 0.54 13.38 -27.99
CA VAL A 394 -0.73 13.24 -27.28
C VAL A 394 -0.74 11.91 -26.57
N PHE A 395 -0.76 11.97 -25.25
CA PHE A 395 -0.83 10.81 -24.39
C PHE A 395 -2.25 10.64 -23.88
N VAL A 396 -2.85 9.49 -24.16
CA VAL A 396 -4.22 9.14 -23.76
C VAL A 396 -4.15 8.00 -22.76
N ASN A 397 -4.31 8.34 -21.48
CA ASN A 397 -4.25 7.40 -20.37
C ASN A 397 -5.66 6.81 -20.11
N ILE A 398 -5.77 5.48 -20.19
CA ILE A 398 -7.02 4.73 -20.07
C ILE A 398 -6.89 3.65 -19.00
N HIS A 399 -8.00 3.40 -18.31
CA HIS A 399 -8.16 2.21 -17.49
C HIS A 399 -9.59 1.69 -17.65
N LEU A 400 -9.73 0.63 -18.46
CA LEU A 400 -11.02 0.00 -18.73
C LEU A 400 -11.47 -0.81 -17.52
N LYS A 401 -12.78 -0.95 -17.33
CA LYS A 401 -13.32 -1.75 -16.21
C LYS A 401 -13.02 -3.24 -16.40
N ALA A 402 -12.50 -3.90 -15.36
CA ALA A 402 -12.23 -5.34 -15.38
C ALA A 402 -13.51 -6.18 -15.55
N ARG A 403 -13.39 -7.30 -16.29
CA ARG A 403 -14.43 -8.32 -16.42
C ARG A 403 -14.65 -9.02 -15.07
N ARG A 404 -15.83 -8.85 -14.46
CA ARG A 404 -16.25 -9.63 -13.29
C ARG A 404 -17.17 -10.78 -13.73
N LEU A 405 -17.40 -11.73 -12.82
CA LEU A 405 -18.19 -12.95 -13.06
C LEU A 405 -19.68 -12.68 -13.33
N ASP A 406 -20.14 -11.44 -13.24
CA ASP A 406 -21.47 -11.00 -13.62
C ASP A 406 -21.56 -10.67 -15.12
N GLU A 407 -22.47 -11.34 -15.80
CA GLU A 407 -22.67 -11.23 -17.26
C GLU A 407 -22.91 -9.79 -17.74
N ASN A 408 -23.58 -8.97 -16.91
CA ASN A 408 -23.86 -7.57 -17.22
C ASN A 408 -22.61 -6.67 -17.23
N GLU A 409 -21.58 -6.97 -16.43
CA GLU A 409 -20.35 -6.17 -16.42
C GLU A 409 -19.40 -6.58 -17.55
N ASN A 410 -19.46 -7.83 -18.01
CA ASN A 410 -18.70 -8.29 -19.17
C ASN A 410 -19.11 -7.59 -20.46
N GLU A 411 -20.40 -7.26 -20.62
CA GLU A 411 -20.88 -6.44 -21.73
C GLU A 411 -20.32 -5.03 -21.67
N ARG A 412 -20.30 -4.43 -20.47
CA ARG A 412 -19.81 -3.06 -20.28
C ARG A 412 -18.32 -2.88 -20.61
N THR A 413 -17.45 -3.83 -20.26
CA THR A 413 -16.03 -3.76 -20.67
C THR A 413 -15.88 -3.77 -22.19
N LYS A 414 -16.72 -4.56 -22.90
CA LYS A 414 -16.74 -4.58 -24.36
C LYS A 414 -17.22 -3.25 -24.93
N ASP A 415 -18.27 -2.67 -24.34
CA ASP A 415 -18.80 -1.36 -24.77
C ASP A 415 -17.77 -0.24 -24.58
N GLU A 416 -17.02 -0.26 -23.47
CA GLU A 416 -15.93 0.71 -23.23
C GLU A 416 -14.79 0.52 -24.25
N ALA A 417 -14.41 -0.73 -24.53
CA ALA A 417 -13.39 -1.03 -25.54
C ALA A 417 -13.83 -0.61 -26.95
N LEU A 418 -15.08 -0.87 -27.33
CA LEU A 418 -15.67 -0.39 -28.58
C LEU A 418 -15.71 1.14 -28.63
N SER A 419 -15.93 1.81 -27.50
CA SER A 419 -15.93 3.27 -27.41
C SER A 419 -14.54 3.89 -27.65
N LEU A 420 -13.45 3.11 -27.55
CA LEU A 420 -12.12 3.58 -27.96
C LEU A 420 -12.05 3.88 -29.46
N SER A 421 -12.89 3.23 -30.28
CA SER A 421 -12.97 3.54 -31.71
C SER A 421 -13.51 4.94 -31.96
N ILE A 422 -14.54 5.34 -31.20
CA ILE A 422 -15.14 6.68 -31.24
C ILE A 422 -14.11 7.71 -30.77
N LEU A 423 -13.35 7.37 -29.73
CA LEU A 423 -12.26 8.21 -29.24
C LEU A 423 -11.18 8.40 -30.31
N ALA A 424 -10.72 7.32 -30.94
CA ALA A 424 -9.72 7.37 -32.00
C ALA A 424 -10.20 8.16 -33.23
N GLU A 425 -11.48 8.02 -33.60
CA GLU A 425 -12.11 8.80 -34.67
C GLU A 425 -12.15 10.29 -34.33
N ALA A 426 -12.66 10.63 -33.15
CA ALA A 426 -12.71 12.01 -32.69
C ALA A 426 -11.31 12.66 -32.63
N MET A 427 -10.28 11.90 -32.26
CA MET A 427 -8.90 12.39 -32.23
C MET A 427 -8.32 12.59 -33.63
N ASN A 428 -8.53 11.65 -34.57
CA ASN A 428 -8.06 11.81 -35.94
C ASN A 428 -8.73 13.01 -36.64
N ASP A 429 -10.01 13.26 -36.38
CA ASP A 429 -10.78 14.36 -37.00
C ASP A 429 -10.41 15.74 -36.43
N THR A 430 -10.03 15.80 -35.15
CA THR A 430 -9.70 17.07 -34.49
C THR A 430 -8.26 17.48 -34.66
N VAL A 431 -7.39 16.55 -35.10
CA VAL A 431 -5.96 16.70 -34.99
C VAL A 431 -5.25 16.01 -36.16
N GLU A 432 -5.06 16.73 -37.27
CA GLU A 432 -4.17 16.26 -38.34
C GLU A 432 -2.71 16.21 -37.83
N GLN A 433 -2.03 15.06 -38.02
CA GLN A 433 -0.58 14.87 -37.85
C GLN A 433 0.00 14.90 -36.41
N GLN A 434 -0.71 14.41 -35.39
CA GLN A 434 -0.12 14.27 -34.04
C GLN A 434 0.38 12.86 -33.74
N HIS A 435 1.44 12.80 -32.93
CA HIS A 435 2.01 11.56 -32.41
C HIS A 435 1.15 11.08 -31.23
N ILE A 436 0.12 10.29 -31.53
CA ILE A 436 -0.85 9.83 -30.52
C ILE A 436 -0.37 8.51 -29.92
N VAL A 437 -0.37 8.45 -28.58
CA VAL A 437 -0.02 7.29 -27.78
C VAL A 437 -1.17 6.99 -26.83
N ILE A 438 -1.87 5.88 -27.08
CA ILE A 438 -3.00 5.41 -26.27
C ILE A 438 -2.51 4.26 -25.40
N PHE A 439 -2.65 4.34 -24.08
CA PHE A 439 -2.02 3.36 -23.19
C PHE A 439 -2.77 3.19 -21.87
N GLY A 440 -2.40 2.13 -21.15
CA GLY A 440 -2.84 1.86 -19.79
C GLY A 440 -3.33 0.43 -19.62
N ASP A 441 -4.22 0.22 -18.65
CA ASP A 441 -4.81 -1.09 -18.35
C ASP A 441 -6.13 -1.26 -19.11
N PHE A 442 -6.10 -2.10 -20.14
CA PHE A 442 -7.26 -2.39 -20.97
C PHE A 442 -8.10 -3.55 -20.42
N ASN A 443 -7.62 -4.28 -19.40
CA ASN A 443 -8.26 -5.47 -18.86
C ASN A 443 -8.60 -6.55 -19.92
N MET A 444 -7.93 -6.49 -21.08
CA MET A 444 -8.19 -7.31 -22.26
C MET A 444 -6.89 -7.50 -23.06
N ILE A 445 -6.78 -8.65 -23.73
CA ILE A 445 -5.64 -8.92 -24.61
C ILE A 445 -5.70 -8.00 -25.85
N PRO A 446 -4.55 -7.53 -26.36
CA PRO A 446 -4.53 -6.56 -27.47
C PRO A 446 -5.06 -7.12 -28.79
N SER A 447 -5.11 -8.45 -28.96
CA SER A 447 -5.66 -9.12 -30.14
C SER A 447 -7.17 -9.36 -30.06
N ALA A 448 -7.86 -8.80 -29.07
CA ALA A 448 -9.32 -8.91 -28.96
C ALA A 448 -10.02 -8.12 -30.07
N SER A 449 -11.11 -8.67 -30.62
CA SER A 449 -11.89 -8.07 -31.71
C SER A 449 -12.41 -6.67 -31.40
N GLU A 450 -12.58 -6.36 -30.11
CA GLU A 450 -13.01 -5.06 -29.62
C GLU A 450 -12.01 -3.94 -29.98
N PHE A 451 -10.75 -4.28 -30.29
CA PHE A 451 -9.72 -3.34 -30.77
C PHE A 451 -9.55 -3.31 -32.30
N ASP A 452 -10.33 -4.08 -33.06
CA ASP A 452 -10.22 -4.14 -34.54
C ASP A 452 -10.37 -2.75 -35.17
N ALA A 453 -11.20 -1.89 -34.57
CA ALA A 453 -11.40 -0.53 -35.05
C ALA A 453 -10.16 0.37 -34.92
N LEU A 454 -9.28 0.12 -33.93
CA LEU A 454 -7.98 0.78 -33.82
C LEU A 454 -7.04 0.27 -34.92
N ILE A 455 -7.02 -1.05 -35.14
CA ILE A 455 -6.18 -1.69 -36.18
C ILE A 455 -6.59 -1.22 -37.57
N GLN A 456 -7.90 -1.13 -37.86
CA GLN A 456 -8.43 -0.59 -39.12
C GLN A 456 -8.03 0.88 -39.37
N ARG A 457 -7.73 1.62 -38.29
CA ARG A 457 -7.21 2.99 -38.33
C ARG A 457 -5.67 3.05 -38.28
N ASN A 458 -5.00 1.92 -38.53
CA ASN A 458 -3.55 1.76 -38.56
C ASN A 458 -2.84 2.01 -37.20
N TYR A 459 -3.55 1.89 -36.08
CA TYR A 459 -2.89 1.86 -34.79
C TYR A 459 -2.22 0.50 -34.56
N SER A 460 -1.00 0.51 -34.02
CA SER A 460 -0.27 -0.71 -33.68
C SER A 460 -0.05 -0.81 -32.18
N TYR A 461 -0.40 -1.95 -31.58
CA TYR A 461 -0.02 -2.30 -30.21
C TYR A 461 1.39 -2.91 -30.19
N ILE A 462 2.16 -2.67 -29.12
CA ILE A 462 3.57 -3.08 -29.07
C ILE A 462 3.87 -4.17 -28.04
N ILE A 463 3.01 -4.35 -27.03
CA ILE A 463 3.24 -5.33 -25.96
C ILE A 463 2.50 -6.63 -26.26
N GLN A 464 3.23 -7.74 -26.33
CA GLN A 464 2.68 -9.09 -26.52
C GLN A 464 2.99 -10.04 -25.36
N GLN A 465 3.91 -9.65 -24.49
CA GLN A 465 4.28 -10.41 -23.30
C GLN A 465 3.20 -10.24 -22.24
N ASN A 466 3.10 -11.19 -21.30
CA ASN A 466 2.26 -11.00 -20.12
C ASN A 466 2.64 -9.69 -19.43
N THR A 467 1.68 -9.03 -18.79
CA THR A 467 1.90 -7.75 -18.08
C THR A 467 1.46 -7.82 -16.63
N ASN A 468 0.71 -8.84 -16.23
CA ASN A 468 0.47 -9.11 -14.81
C ASN A 468 1.66 -9.82 -14.14
N ILE A 469 1.71 -9.75 -12.82
CA ILE A 469 2.70 -10.41 -11.97
C ILE A 469 2.11 -10.78 -10.61
N SER A 470 2.57 -11.89 -10.04
CA SER A 470 2.35 -12.20 -8.63
C SER A 470 3.51 -12.99 -8.06
N MET A 471 3.62 -13.04 -6.73
CA MET A 471 4.63 -13.86 -6.04
C MET A 471 4.53 -15.35 -6.38
N LYS A 472 3.33 -15.82 -6.78
CA LYS A 472 3.09 -17.23 -7.17
C LYS A 472 3.37 -17.48 -8.66
N THR A 473 3.20 -16.44 -9.48
CA THR A 473 3.34 -16.53 -10.93
C THR A 473 4.15 -15.32 -11.42
N PRO A 474 5.49 -15.34 -11.23
CA PRO A 474 6.35 -14.19 -11.57
C PRO A 474 6.38 -13.87 -13.06
N GLN A 475 6.12 -14.86 -13.91
CA GLN A 475 6.04 -14.71 -15.38
C GLN A 475 4.69 -14.17 -15.87
N GLY A 476 3.74 -13.96 -14.96
CA GLY A 476 2.37 -13.58 -15.32
C GLY A 476 1.63 -14.68 -16.09
N SER A 477 0.41 -14.34 -16.49
CA SER A 477 -0.51 -15.20 -17.23
C SER A 477 -1.31 -14.46 -18.31
N THR A 478 -1.35 -13.12 -18.25
CA THR A 478 -2.20 -12.30 -19.11
C THR A 478 -1.49 -11.01 -19.52
N CYS A 479 -1.73 -10.56 -20.75
CA CYS A 479 -1.36 -9.24 -21.25
C CYS A 479 -2.62 -8.35 -21.20
N VAL A 480 -2.74 -7.51 -20.18
CA VAL A 480 -3.89 -6.60 -19.97
C VAL A 480 -3.51 -5.12 -20.12
N ASP A 481 -2.26 -4.77 -19.81
CA ASP A 481 -1.67 -3.47 -20.12
C ASP A 481 -1.09 -3.40 -21.55
N ASN A 482 -1.28 -2.26 -22.24
CA ASN A 482 -0.65 -2.05 -23.56
C ASN A 482 -0.34 -0.58 -23.88
N ILE A 483 0.40 -0.37 -24.96
CA ILE A 483 0.68 0.92 -25.59
C ILE A 483 0.35 0.78 -27.09
N TRP A 484 -0.58 1.58 -27.56
CA TRP A 484 -1.00 1.70 -28.95
C TRP A 484 -0.48 3.01 -29.54
N LEU A 485 0.09 2.93 -30.73
CA LEU A 485 0.71 4.05 -31.42
C LEU A 485 -0.06 4.38 -32.69
N SER A 486 -0.27 5.67 -32.94
CA SER A 486 -0.65 6.13 -34.28
C SER A 486 0.50 5.89 -35.28
N PRO A 487 0.23 5.91 -36.59
CA PRO A 487 1.27 5.76 -37.62
C PRO A 487 2.44 6.74 -37.45
N GLU A 488 2.15 7.99 -37.08
CA GLU A 488 3.13 9.05 -36.88
C GLU A 488 3.98 8.78 -35.63
N ALA A 489 3.36 8.39 -34.52
CA ALA A 489 4.09 8.00 -33.31
C ALA A 489 4.94 6.74 -33.55
N LYS A 490 4.42 5.78 -34.32
CA LYS A 490 5.14 4.54 -34.68
C LYS A 490 6.37 4.84 -35.54
N ALA A 491 6.30 5.82 -36.44
CA ALA A 491 7.44 6.24 -37.26
C ALA A 491 8.62 6.80 -36.45
N LEU A 492 8.36 7.33 -35.25
CA LEU A 492 9.39 7.82 -34.31
C LEU A 492 9.77 6.77 -33.25
N SER A 493 9.05 5.65 -33.18
CA SER A 493 9.40 4.58 -32.24
C SER A 493 10.64 3.83 -32.71
N THR A 494 11.49 3.49 -31.76
CA THR A 494 12.51 2.47 -31.98
C THR A 494 11.90 1.07 -31.88
N ASP A 495 12.64 0.04 -32.27
CA ASP A 495 12.24 -1.35 -32.02
C ASP A 495 12.40 -1.77 -30.54
N LYS A 496 12.85 -0.87 -29.65
CA LYS A 496 13.03 -1.17 -28.24
C LYS A 496 11.76 -0.88 -27.45
N SER A 497 11.17 -1.94 -26.92
CA SER A 497 10.03 -1.91 -26.01
C SER A 497 10.05 -3.16 -25.13
N GLY A 498 9.28 -3.18 -24.05
CA GLY A 498 9.21 -4.37 -23.21
C GLY A 498 8.37 -4.23 -21.95
N VAL A 499 8.44 -5.29 -21.13
CA VAL A 499 7.79 -5.40 -19.83
C VAL A 499 8.88 -5.54 -18.77
N ILE A 500 8.90 -4.66 -17.79
CA ILE A 500 9.83 -4.76 -16.67
C ILE A 500 9.26 -5.75 -15.66
N ARG A 501 9.96 -6.85 -15.40
CA ARG A 501 9.52 -7.90 -14.46
C ARG A 501 10.43 -8.06 -13.26
N ASP A 502 11.67 -7.64 -13.39
CA ASP A 502 12.66 -7.72 -12.35
C ASP A 502 12.53 -6.55 -11.38
N ASN A 503 12.96 -6.77 -10.15
CA ASN A 503 13.11 -5.74 -9.14
C ASN A 503 11.82 -4.96 -8.81
N LEU A 504 10.64 -5.59 -8.94
CA LEU A 504 9.35 -4.98 -8.56
C LEU A 504 8.97 -5.21 -7.09
N THR A 505 9.86 -5.84 -6.32
CA THR A 505 9.67 -6.16 -4.91
C THR A 505 10.62 -5.39 -4.02
N SER A 506 10.22 -5.22 -2.76
CA SER A 506 11.12 -4.75 -1.71
C SER A 506 10.81 -5.49 -0.42
N MET A 507 11.85 -5.78 0.37
CA MET A 507 11.72 -6.35 1.72
C MET A 507 10.85 -5.49 2.63
N TRP A 508 10.63 -4.23 2.28
CA TRP A 508 9.81 -3.27 3.03
C TRP A 508 8.35 -3.26 2.65
N ILE A 509 8.00 -3.97 1.58
CA ILE A 509 6.61 -4.10 1.15
C ILE A 509 6.05 -5.39 1.77
N PRO A 510 4.91 -5.34 2.46
CA PRO A 510 4.27 -6.55 2.97
C PRO A 510 3.73 -7.43 1.83
N ALA A 511 3.83 -8.74 2.01
CA ALA A 511 3.38 -9.80 1.11
C ALA A 511 2.41 -10.75 1.87
N GLY A 512 1.29 -10.19 2.35
CA GLY A 512 0.41 -10.91 3.28
C GLY A 512 1.06 -11.04 4.65
N TRP A 513 1.37 -12.27 5.09
CA TRP A 513 2.02 -12.54 6.39
C TRP A 513 3.55 -12.52 6.34
N THR A 514 4.15 -12.22 5.19
CA THR A 514 5.61 -12.15 4.99
C THR A 514 6.02 -10.79 4.46
N TRP A 515 7.31 -10.49 4.48
CA TRP A 515 7.94 -9.32 3.85
C TRP A 515 8.40 -9.64 2.43
N GLY A 516 8.76 -8.64 1.62
CA GLY A 516 9.23 -8.87 0.25
C GLY A 516 8.13 -8.80 -0.82
N GLY A 517 7.11 -7.98 -0.59
CA GLY A 517 5.95 -7.84 -1.46
C GLY A 517 6.21 -7.05 -2.74
N LEU A 518 5.27 -7.15 -3.67
CA LEU A 518 5.25 -6.40 -4.92
C LEU A 518 4.65 -5.01 -4.71
N VAL A 519 5.16 -4.01 -5.42
CA VAL A 519 4.51 -2.69 -5.48
C VAL A 519 3.13 -2.76 -6.12
N SER A 520 2.98 -3.57 -7.17
CA SER A 520 1.76 -3.73 -7.96
C SER A 520 1.69 -5.13 -8.53
N ASP A 521 0.48 -5.63 -8.79
CA ASP A 521 0.23 -6.83 -9.59
C ASP A 521 0.32 -6.59 -11.10
N HIS A 522 0.61 -5.35 -11.52
CA HIS A 522 0.94 -4.98 -12.89
C HIS A 522 2.42 -4.62 -13.03
N CYS A 523 3.03 -5.10 -14.12
CA CYS A 523 4.38 -4.74 -14.52
C CYS A 523 4.38 -3.39 -15.27
N PRO A 524 5.41 -2.55 -15.11
CA PRO A 524 5.64 -1.42 -16.00
C PRO A 524 5.88 -1.92 -17.42
N ILE A 525 5.21 -1.30 -18.39
CA ILE A 525 5.45 -1.49 -19.83
C ILE A 525 6.06 -0.23 -20.41
N TRP A 526 6.94 -0.37 -21.41
CA TRP A 526 7.68 0.78 -21.93
C TRP A 526 8.03 0.69 -23.40
N ILE A 527 8.38 1.85 -23.96
CA ILE A 527 8.84 2.04 -25.33
C ILE A 527 9.85 3.19 -25.40
N GLU A 528 10.81 3.08 -26.31
CA GLU A 528 11.78 4.13 -26.64
C GLU A 528 11.44 4.79 -27.98
N PHE A 529 11.45 6.12 -28.00
CA PHE A 529 11.30 6.93 -29.21
C PHE A 529 12.61 7.64 -29.51
N ASP A 530 13.02 7.67 -30.79
CA ASP A 530 14.18 8.42 -31.26
C ASP A 530 13.71 9.63 -32.07
N LEU A 531 14.16 10.82 -31.66
CA LEU A 531 13.73 12.12 -32.19
C LEU A 531 14.85 12.82 -32.96
N SER A 532 15.93 12.08 -33.27
CA SER A 532 17.09 12.55 -34.07
C SER A 532 16.69 13.19 -35.39
#